data_AF-A0A1H6NZ83-F1
#
_entry.id   AF-A0A1H6NZ83-F1
#
_cell.length_a   1.000
_cell.length_b   1.000
_cell.length_c   1.000
_cell.angle_alpha   90.00
_cell.angle_beta   90.00
_cell.angle_gamma   90.00
#
_symmetry.space_group_name_H-M   'P 1'
#
loop_
_entity.id
_entity.type
_entity.pdbx_description
1 polymer ?
#
loop_
_entity_poly.entity_id
_entity_poly.type
_entity_poly.pdbx_seq_one_letter_code
_entity_poly.pdbx_strand_id
1 'polypeptide(L)' 'MLVERGLKVMNVEAVGDAYAIAANYLRKSGAIPDTYLTNDRLLEIIVRMFHRGEDNKLRLANKAIAQFQAARAEAA' A
#
# COMPACT_ATOMS: atom_id res chain seq x y z
N MET A 1 1.20 25.72 25.49
CA MET A 1 1.51 24.41 24.88
C MET A 1 0.54 24.21 23.73
N LEU A 2 1.01 24.38 22.50
CA LEU A 2 0.17 24.41 21.30
C LEU A 2 -0.28 22.98 20.97
N VAL A 3 -1.58 22.79 20.80
CA VAL A 3 -2.17 21.50 20.44
C VAL A 3 -2.07 21.34 18.92
N GLU A 4 -1.01 20.70 18.44
CA GLU A 4 -0.82 20.36 17.02
C GLU A 4 -1.52 19.03 16.68
N ARG A 5 -2.80 18.88 17.03
CA ARG A 5 -3.59 17.69 16.73
C ARG A 5 -4.78 18.06 15.88
N GLY A 6 -4.73 17.80 14.57
CA GLY A 6 -5.97 17.78 13.79
C GLY A 6 -5.85 17.70 12.27
N LEU A 7 -4.74 18.09 11.66
CA LEU A 7 -4.69 18.21 10.20
C LEU A 7 -3.30 17.80 9.69
N LYS A 8 -3.25 16.89 8.70
CA LYS A 8 -2.13 16.62 7.77
C LYS A 8 -1.10 15.51 8.05
N VAL A 9 -0.91 15.01 9.28
CA VAL A 9 0.04 13.88 9.52
C VAL A 9 -0.56 12.52 9.09
N MET A 10 -1.88 12.37 9.18
CA MET A 10 -2.61 11.12 8.89
C MET A 10 -2.48 10.60 7.45
N ASN A 11 -2.14 11.47 6.50
CA ASN A 11 -2.18 11.12 5.07
C ASN A 11 -0.91 10.37 4.60
N VAL A 12 0.26 10.68 5.16
CA VAL A 12 1.51 9.96 4.81
C VAL A 12 1.57 8.60 5.52
N GLU A 13 1.03 8.50 6.73
CA GLU A 13 0.92 7.21 7.45
C GLU A 13 0.04 6.19 6.73
N ALA A 14 -1.02 6.64 6.02
CA ALA A 14 -1.92 5.75 5.29
C ALA A 14 -1.20 4.95 4.19
N VAL A 15 -0.23 5.56 3.50
CA VAL A 15 0.59 4.88 2.47
C VAL A 15 1.48 3.82 3.11
N GLY A 16 2.17 4.16 4.20
CA GLY A 16 3.06 3.24 4.92
C GLY A 16 2.30 2.05 5.50
N ASP A 17 1.19 2.30 6.18
CA ASP A 17 0.32 1.26 6.73
C ASP A 17 -0.25 0.35 5.64
N ALA A 18 -0.77 0.95 4.56
CA ALA A 18 -1.32 0.17 3.45
C ALA A 18 -0.26 -0.71 2.80
N TYR A 19 0.96 -0.20 2.64
CA TYR A 19 2.09 -0.96 2.13
C TYR A 19 2.46 -2.12 3.04
N ALA A 20 2.57 -1.90 4.35
CA ALA A 20 2.88 -2.96 5.32
C ALA A 20 1.84 -4.09 5.27
N ILE A 21 0.56 -3.75 5.21
CA ILE A 21 -0.55 -4.71 5.14
C ILE A 21 -0.48 -5.50 3.82
N ALA A 22 -0.38 -4.81 2.69
CA ALA A 22 -0.36 -5.44 1.38
C ALA A 22 0.87 -6.32 1.18
N ALA A 23 2.06 -5.82 1.56
CA ALA A 23 3.31 -6.56 1.43
C ALA A 23 3.32 -7.82 2.31
N ASN A 24 2.80 -7.74 3.54
CA ASN A 24 2.68 -8.93 4.40
C ASN A 24 1.77 -10.00 3.78
N TYR A 25 0.61 -9.62 3.23
CA TYR A 25 -0.27 -10.56 2.55
C TYR A 25 0.39 -11.18 1.32
N LEU A 26 1.00 -10.35 0.46
CA LEU A 26 1.63 -10.80 -0.79
C LEU A 26 2.88 -11.66 -0.55
N ARG A 27 3.63 -11.44 0.54
CA ARG A 27 4.73 -12.33 0.94
C ARG A 27 4.19 -13.69 1.36
N LYS A 28 3.18 -13.71 2.23
CA LYS A 28 2.54 -14.95 2.70
C LYS A 28 1.89 -15.76 1.57
N SER A 29 1.40 -15.10 0.53
CA SER A 29 0.82 -15.77 -0.65
C SER A 29 1.85 -16.18 -1.70
N GLY A 30 3.15 -15.90 -1.51
CA GLY A 30 4.19 -16.12 -2.53
C GLY A 30 4.06 -15.20 -3.76
N ALA A 31 3.28 -14.12 -3.64
CA ALA A 31 3.09 -13.16 -4.71
C ALA A 31 4.30 -12.22 -4.89
N ILE A 32 5.01 -11.93 -3.80
CA ILE A 32 6.30 -11.21 -3.79
C ILE A 32 7.32 -11.97 -2.92
N PRO A 33 8.64 -11.79 -3.15
CA PRO A 33 9.68 -12.42 -2.34
C PRO A 33 9.62 -12.01 -0.86
N ASP A 34 9.84 -12.96 0.05
CA ASP A 34 9.95 -12.72 1.49
C ASP A 34 11.32 -12.09 1.81
N THR A 35 11.48 -10.83 1.43
CA THR A 35 12.70 -10.05 1.68
C THR A 35 12.35 -8.72 2.34
N TYR A 36 13.34 -8.13 3.01
CA TYR A 36 13.25 -6.79 3.60
C TYR A 36 13.28 -5.67 2.55
N LEU A 37 13.50 -6.00 1.27
CA LEU A 37 13.49 -5.02 0.21
C LEU A 37 12.07 -4.52 -0.08
N THR A 38 11.97 -3.23 -0.35
CA THR A 38 10.73 -2.62 -0.84
C THR A 38 10.39 -3.18 -2.22
N ASN A 39 9.13 -3.52 -2.43
CA ASN A 39 8.61 -3.85 -3.75
C ASN A 39 8.11 -2.56 -4.40
N ASP A 40 8.93 -1.98 -5.28
CA ASP A 40 8.65 -0.69 -5.91
C ASP A 40 7.33 -0.68 -6.67
N ARG A 41 6.98 -1.78 -7.35
CA ARG A 41 5.71 -1.91 -8.08
C ARG A 41 4.50 -1.81 -7.14
N LEU A 42 4.55 -2.48 -5.99
CA LEU A 42 3.47 -2.41 -5.00
C LEU A 42 3.37 -1.01 -4.40
N LEU A 43 4.51 -0.40 -4.06
CA LEU A 43 4.55 0.97 -3.52
C LEU A 43 3.97 1.97 -4.52
N GLU A 44 4.33 1.85 -5.80
CA GLU A 44 3.82 2.72 -6.86
C GLU A 44 2.28 2.63 -6.98
N ILE A 45 1.72 1.42 -6.95
CA ILE A 45 0.26 1.20 -7.00
C ILE A 45 -0.42 1.95 -5.84
N ILE A 46 0.10 1.79 -4.62
CA ILE A 46 -0.44 2.41 -3.41
C ILE A 46 -0.35 3.94 -3.51
N VAL A 47 0.80 4.48 -3.90
CA VAL A 47 1.01 5.93 -4.06
C VAL A 47 0.06 6.51 -5.11
N ARG A 48 -0.11 5.85 -6.25
CA ARG A 48 -1.06 6.28 -7.30
C ARG A 48 -2.50 6.28 -6.82
N MET A 49 -2.93 5.26 -6.06
CA MET A 49 -4.27 5.22 -5.48
C MET A 49 -4.48 6.28 -4.41
N PHE A 50 -3.48 6.49 -3.56
CA PHE A 50 -3.51 7.52 -2.53
C PHE A 50 -3.64 8.93 -3.15
N HIS A 51 -2.87 9.24 -4.20
CA HIS A 51 -2.99 10.50 -4.94
C HIS A 51 -4.36 10.70 -5.61
N ARG A 52 -5.13 9.64 -5.84
CA ARG A 52 -6.52 9.73 -6.35
C ARG A 52 -7.55 10.02 -5.25
N GLY A 53 -7.11 10.25 -4.02
CA GLY A 53 -7.97 10.60 -2.89
C GLY A 53 -8.32 9.42 -1.98
N GLU A 54 -7.56 8.32 -2.06
CA GLU A 54 -7.85 7.11 -1.29
C GLU A 54 -7.08 7.08 0.03
N ASP A 55 -7.67 7.68 1.07
CA ASP A 55 -7.03 7.88 2.39
C ASP A 55 -7.20 6.68 3.35
N ASN A 56 -8.19 5.82 3.13
CA ASN A 56 -8.43 4.67 3.99
C ASN A 56 -7.38 3.57 3.75
N LYS A 57 -6.47 3.37 4.70
CA LYS A 57 -5.38 2.39 4.63
C LYS A 57 -5.79 0.95 4.28
N LEU A 58 -6.91 0.46 4.82
CA LEU A 58 -7.39 -0.90 4.53
C LEU A 58 -7.92 -1.00 3.11
N ARG A 59 -8.68 0.02 2.67
CA ARG A 59 -9.18 0.08 1.29
C ARG A 59 -8.02 0.20 0.30
N LEU A 60 -7.03 1.02 0.62
CA LEU A 60 -5.83 1.22 -0.17
C LEU A 60 -5.03 -0.08 -0.32
N ALA A 61 -4.79 -0.79 0.79
CA ALA A 61 -4.11 -2.09 0.77
C ALA A 61 -4.85 -3.14 -0.06
N ASN A 62 -6.16 -3.32 0.17
CA ASN A 62 -6.94 -4.34 -0.53
C ASN A 62 -7.02 -4.07 -2.04
N LYS A 63 -7.21 -2.81 -2.44
CA LYS A 63 -7.20 -2.44 -3.86
C LYS A 63 -5.81 -2.66 -4.48
N ALA A 64 -4.74 -2.31 -3.76
CA ALA A 64 -3.38 -2.52 -4.23
C ALA A 64 -3.05 -4.01 -4.41
N ILE A 65 -3.47 -4.88 -3.47
CA ILE A 65 -3.35 -6.35 -3.59
C ILE A 65 -4.04 -6.84 -4.87
N ALA A 66 -5.31 -6.46 -5.06
CA ALA A 66 -6.10 -6.90 -6.22
C ALA A 66 -5.45 -6.45 -7.54
N GLN A 67 -5.02 -5.19 -7.64
CA GLN A 67 -4.37 -4.69 -8.84
C GLN A 67 -3.01 -5.33 -9.09
N PHE A 68 -2.21 -5.54 -8.03
CA PHE A 68 -0.91 -6.20 -8.12
C PHE A 68 -1.04 -7.64 -8.66
N GLN A 69 -2.01 -8.40 -8.14
CA GLN A 69 -2.25 -9.76 -8.57
C GLN A 69 -2.79 -9.84 -10.00
N ALA A 70 -3.75 -8.98 -10.37
CA ALA A 70 -4.28 -8.91 -11.74
C ALA A 70 -3.17 -8.65 -12.77
N ALA A 71 -2.32 -7.65 -12.49
CA ALA A 71 -1.23 -7.30 -13.39
C ALA A 71 -0.05 -8.30 -13.36
N ARG A 72 -0.04 -9.26 -12.43
CA ARG A 72 0.87 -10.43 -12.46
C ARG A 72 0.28 -11.58 -13.28
N ALA A 73 -1.04 -11.80 -13.20
CA ALA A 73 -1.73 -12.81 -14.00
C ALA A 73 -1.68 -12.51 -15.51
N GLU A 74 -1.65 -11.24 -15.90
CA GLU A 74 -1.48 -10.81 -17.30
C GLU A 74 -0.07 -11.04 -17.86
N ALA A 75 0.93 -11.24 -16.99
CA ALA A 75 2.35 -11.39 -17.36
C ALA A 75 2.85 -12.85 -17.34
N ALA A 76 1.98 -13.81 -16.98
CA ALA A 76 2.27 -15.24 -16.89
C ALA A 76 1.62 -15.98 -18.06
#